data_AF-S7JCD9-F1
#
_entry.id   AF-S7JCD9-F1
#
_cell.length_a   1.000
_cell.length_b   1.000
_cell.length_c   1.000
_cell.angle_alpha   90.00
_cell.angle_beta   90.00
_cell.angle_gamma   90.00
#
_symmetry.space_group_name_H-M   'P 1'
#
loop_
_entity.id
_entity.type
_entity.pdbx_description
1 polymer ?
#
loop_
_entity_poly.entity_id
_entity_poly.type
_entity_poly.pdbx_seq_one_letter_code
_entity_poly.pdbx_strand_id
1 'polypeptide(L)' 'MKDMLVNNGMFEEQADEVMKVAERDIDSMNENWGKEADSYPKVIITLTQSHVKRIALKWINENAPEAWFKPLFEQHNQ' A
#
# COMPACT_ATOMS: atom_id res chain seq x y z
N MET A 1 2.17 3.35 -6.91
CA MET A 1 1.68 2.57 -5.73
C MET A 1 0.27 2.07 -5.96
N LYS A 2 -0.66 2.93 -6.40
CA LYS A 2 -2.01 2.53 -6.83
C LYS A 2 -2.04 1.39 -7.86
N ASP A 3 -1.24 1.49 -8.92
CA ASP A 3 -1.18 0.45 -9.97
C ASP A 3 -0.83 -0.93 -9.43
N MET A 4 0.00 -1.01 -8.38
CA MET A 4 0.34 -2.29 -7.73
C MET A 4 -0.90 -2.92 -7.08
N LEU A 5 -1.79 -2.11 -6.49
CA LEU A 5 -3.02 -2.58 -5.86
C LEU A 5 -4.00 -3.11 -6.92
N VAL A 6 -4.16 -2.36 -8.02
CA VAL A 6 -5.04 -2.72 -9.14
C VAL A 6 -4.52 -3.97 -9.87
N ASN A 7 -3.21 -4.05 -10.11
CA ASN A 7 -2.56 -5.24 -10.67
C ASN A 7 -2.70 -6.47 -9.77
N ASN A 8 -2.90 -6.26 -8.46
CA ASN A 8 -3.21 -7.30 -7.49
C ASN A 8 -4.72 -7.53 -7.32
N GLY A 9 -5.57 -7.05 -8.23
CA GLY A 9 -6.98 -7.40 -8.32
C GLY A 9 -7.97 -6.45 -7.65
N MET A 10 -7.51 -5.37 -7.01
CA MET A 10 -8.42 -4.32 -6.52
C MET A 10 -9.06 -3.54 -7.68
N PHE A 11 -10.31 -3.12 -7.50
CA PHE A 11 -10.89 -2.10 -8.38
C PHE A 11 -10.25 -0.73 -8.10
N GLU A 12 -10.28 0.16 -9.10
CA GLU A 12 -9.72 1.52 -9.02
C GLU A 12 -10.18 2.28 -7.77
N GLU A 13 -11.48 2.24 -7.47
CA GLU A 13 -12.07 2.94 -6.32
C GLU A 13 -11.58 2.38 -4.98
N GLN A 14 -11.41 1.06 -4.88
CA GLN A 14 -10.88 0.41 -3.68
C GLN A 14 -9.41 0.76 -3.48
N ALA A 15 -8.64 0.79 -4.57
CA ALA A 15 -7.26 1.22 -4.55
C ALA A 15 -7.12 2.69 -4.12
N ASP A 16 -8.05 3.57 -4.54
CA ASP A 16 -8.08 4.97 -4.10
C ASP A 16 -8.34 5.10 -2.59
N GLU A 17 -9.25 4.31 -2.02
CA GLU A 17 -9.50 4.31 -0.57
C GLU A 17 -8.27 3.87 0.23
N VAL A 18 -7.59 2.82 -0.21
CA VAL A 18 -6.35 2.35 0.41
C VAL A 18 -5.25 3.40 0.31
N MET A 19 -5.10 4.05 -0.86
CA MET A 19 -4.07 5.07 -1.07
C MET A 19 -4.30 6.31 -0.21
N LYS A 20 -5.55 6.74 0.04
CA LYS A 20 -5.84 7.84 0.98
C LYS A 20 -5.33 7.57 2.39
N VAL A 21 -5.44 6.33 2.86
CA VAL A 21 -4.91 5.93 4.17
C VAL A 21 -3.39 5.86 4.15
N ALA A 22 -2.82 5.27 3.08
CA ALA A 22 -1.39 5.15 2.93
C ALA A 22 -0.66 6.50 2.80
N GLU A 23 -1.21 7.45 2.04
CA GLU A 23 -0.64 8.79 1.87
C GLU A 23 -0.56 9.52 3.20
N ARG A 24 -1.60 9.46 4.03
CA ARG A 24 -1.57 10.05 5.38
C ARG A 24 -0.48 9.42 6.25
N ASP A 25 -0.31 8.11 6.19
CA ASP A 25 0.71 7.42 6.99
C ASP A 25 2.12 7.74 6.44
N ILE A 26 2.31 7.82 5.12
CA ILE A 26 3.58 8.19 4.48
C ILE A 26 3.95 9.65 4.75
N ASP A 27 3.01 10.59 4.70
CA ASP A 27 3.26 12.00 5.01
C ASP A 27 3.69 12.18 6.46
N SER A 28 3.09 11.43 7.38
CA SER A 28 3.53 11.39 8.79
C SER A 28 4.94 10.82 8.95
N MET A 29 5.36 9.91 8.05
CA MET A 29 6.75 9.47 7.97
C MET A 29 7.61 10.58 7.39
N ASN A 30 7.25 11.21 6.27
CA ASN A 30 8.05 12.24 5.59
C ASN A 30 8.42 13.44 6.48
N GLU A 31 7.59 13.83 7.45
CA GLU A 31 7.95 14.85 8.45
C GLU A 31 9.26 14.52 9.22
N ASN A 32 9.61 13.23 9.31
CA ASN A 32 10.86 12.75 9.91
C ASN A 32 11.99 12.47 8.89
N TRP A 33 11.66 12.36 7.59
CA TRP A 33 12.60 11.98 6.53
C TRP A 33 12.73 13.13 5.54
N GLY A 34 13.24 14.27 6.01
CA GLY A 34 13.43 15.45 5.19
C GLY A 34 14.42 15.21 4.05
N LYS A 35 13.91 14.93 2.83
CA LYS A 35 14.43 15.34 1.51
C LYS A 35 13.64 14.72 0.35
N GLU A 36 13.74 15.38 -0.80
CA GLU A 36 13.03 15.15 -2.06
C GLU A 36 12.95 13.68 -2.53
N ALA A 37 11.78 13.31 -3.05
CA ALA A 37 11.38 11.95 -3.40
C ALA A 37 12.21 11.28 -4.50
N ASP A 38 12.95 12.05 -5.30
CA ASP A 38 13.59 11.57 -6.53
C ASP A 38 14.87 10.75 -6.30
N SER A 39 15.34 10.65 -5.05
CA SER A 39 16.57 9.94 -4.70
C SER A 39 16.39 8.84 -3.65
N TYR A 40 15.14 8.41 -3.38
CA TYR A 40 14.92 7.34 -2.42
C TYR A 40 15.61 6.04 -2.87
N PRO A 41 16.51 5.48 -2.03
CA PRO A 41 17.13 4.19 -2.30
C PRO A 41 16.06 3.13 -2.55
N LYS A 42 16.34 2.15 -3.42
CA LYS A 42 15.42 1.04 -3.74
C LYS A 42 14.81 0.37 -2.49
N VAL A 43 15.57 0.31 -1.39
CA VAL A 43 15.10 -0.18 -0.09
C VAL A 43 13.90 0.60 0.44
N ILE A 44 13.89 1.93 0.33
CA ILE A 44 12.77 2.76 0.79
C ILE A 44 11.54 2.47 -0.07
N ILE A 45 11.69 2.38 -1.39
CA ILE A 45 10.59 2.01 -2.30
C ILE A 45 9.99 0.65 -1.89
N THR A 46 10.82 -0.35 -1.64
CA THR A 46 10.37 -1.68 -1.19
C THR A 46 9.64 -1.60 0.16
N LEU A 47 10.17 -0.83 1.13
CA LEU A 47 9.53 -0.65 2.44
C LEU A 47 8.16 0.04 2.31
N THR A 48 8.07 1.09 1.48
CA THR A 48 6.81 1.78 1.18
C THR A 48 5.82 0.81 0.53
N GLN A 49 6.28 -0.05 -0.40
CA GLN A 49 5.42 -1.07 -1.03
C GLN A 49 4.89 -2.08 -0.02
N SER A 50 5.73 -2.60 0.87
CA SER A 50 5.31 -3.50 1.94
C SER A 50 4.32 -2.84 2.90
N HIS A 51 4.56 -1.56 3.24
CA HIS A 51 3.66 -0.80 4.09
C HIS A 51 2.27 -0.63 3.45
N VAL A 52 2.22 -0.22 2.18
CA VAL A 52 0.96 -0.10 1.42
C VAL A 52 0.24 -1.43 1.29
N LYS A 53 0.95 -2.55 1.04
CA LYS A 53 0.35 -3.89 1.00
C LYS A 53 -0.28 -4.27 2.35
N ARG A 54 0.35 -3.90 3.48
CA ARG A 54 -0.20 -4.14 4.81
C ARG A 54 -1.49 -3.35 5.06
N ILE A 55 -1.53 -2.08 4.65
CA ILE A 55 -2.74 -1.25 4.72
C ILE A 55 -3.84 -1.86 3.84
N ALA A 56 -3.49 -2.26 2.61
CA ALA A 56 -4.41 -2.93 1.70
C ALA A 56 -5.01 -4.20 2.33
N LEU A 57 -4.18 -5.06 2.92
CA LEU A 57 -4.67 -6.29 3.57
C LEU A 57 -5.60 -5.99 4.76
N LYS A 58 -5.30 -4.95 5.55
CA LYS A 58 -6.20 -4.50 6.61
C LYS A 58 -7.54 -4.03 6.04
N TRP A 59 -7.51 -3.18 5.01
CA TRP A 59 -8.72 -2.69 4.35
C TRP A 59 -9.54 -3.85 3.77
N ILE A 60 -8.90 -4.84 3.15
CA ILE A 60 -9.57 -6.04 2.62
C ILE A 60 -10.28 -6.80 3.74
N ASN A 61 -9.60 -7.04 4.87
CA ASN A 61 -10.21 -7.77 5.98
C ASN A 61 -11.44 -7.06 6.57
N GLU A 62 -11.48 -5.73 6.51
CA GLU A 62 -12.58 -4.92 7.06
C GLU A 62 -13.73 -4.72 6.06
N ASN A 63 -13.43 -4.55 4.77
CA ASN A 63 -14.41 -4.11 3.77
C ASN A 63 -14.76 -5.20 2.74
N ALA A 64 -13.85 -6.14 2.48
CA ALA A 64 -14.02 -7.17 1.46
C ALA A 64 -13.37 -8.51 1.90
N PRO A 65 -13.77 -9.09 3.05
CA PRO A 65 -13.07 -10.23 3.64
C PRO A 65 -13.07 -11.50 2.77
N GLU A 66 -14.05 -11.62 1.87
CA GLU A 66 -14.22 -12.73 0.92
C GLU A 66 -13.70 -12.39 -0.49
N ALA A 67 -12.97 -11.28 -0.66
CA ALA A 67 -12.40 -10.90 -1.94
C ALA A 67 -11.47 -12.00 -2.46
N TRP A 68 -11.71 -12.45 -3.69
CA TRP A 68 -10.89 -13.47 -4.36
C TRP A 68 -9.41 -13.05 -4.46
N PHE A 69 -9.14 -11.75 -4.48
CA PHE A 69 -7.79 -11.18 -4.58
C PHE A 69 -7.07 -11.08 -3.23
N LYS A 70 -7.72 -11.34 -2.10
CA LYS A 70 -7.11 -11.28 -0.76
C LYS A 70 -5.79 -12.07 -0.65
N PRO A 71 -5.66 -13.31 -1.16
CA PRO A 71 -4.41 -14.06 -1.09
C PRO A 71 -3.22 -13.39 -1.78
N LEU A 72 -3.46 -12.53 -2.78
CA LEU A 72 -2.41 -11.78 -3.49
C LEU A 72 -1.74 -10.72 -2.58
N PHE A 73 -2.39 -10.34 -1.49
CA PHE A 73 -1.88 -9.43 -0.48
C PHE A 73 -1.29 -10.16 0.75
N GLU A 74 -1.63 -11.43 0.94
CA GLU A 74 -1.13 -12.27 2.04
C GLU A 74 0.25 -12.88 1.74
N GLN A 75 0.57 -13.13 0.46
CA GLN A 75 1.79 -13.84 0.02
C GLN A 75 3.14 -13.13 0.24
N HIS A 76 3.16 -11.90 0.79
CA HIS A 76 4.39 -11.09 0.88
C HIS A 76 4.85 -10.75 2.30
N ASN A 77 4.29 -11.37 3.34
CA ASN A 77 4.74 -11.22 4.73
C ASN A 77 5.77 -12.29 5.16
N GLN A 78 6.53 -12.87 4.21
CA GLN A 78 7.65 -13.79 4.50
C GLN A 78 9.00 -13.12 4.25
#